data_AF-A0A1Y4RCF9-F1
#
_entry.id   AF-A0A1Y4RCF9-F1
#
_cell.length_a   1.000
_cell.length_b   1.000
_cell.length_c   1.000
_cell.angle_alpha   90.00
_cell.angle_beta   90.00
_cell.angle_gamma   90.00
#
_symmetry.space_group_name_H-M   'P 1'
#
loop_
_entity.id
_entity.type
_entity.pdbx_description
1 polymer ?
#
loop_
_entity_poly.entity_id
_entity_poly.type
_entity_poly.pdbx_seq_one_letter_code
_entity_poly.pdbx_strand_id
1 'polypeptide(L)'
;MAKELSKLQIAQQEAEVVAQKTNQKINELGQYTNDLYASLNTIQSLFDLIRNVPEKNKLKYEKLKAIRVSWKQQAEKIEMEYKKAEMKTAGQGVAGVGAGIAVAALGPTAAMGVATTFGVASTGTAISALSGAAATSAALAWLGGGALAAGGGGMAAGSAFLALAGPVGWTIAGVSALASGLLFFKSKSDKERLENIYTLISERDIKSYELAIVEINERIKRIIDETSKLENAIARIESFGTDYSIMSENQQYELGTYVNIMEASTMLLVNPILGLQPKYTEEDFEKLCSSEEHIINHYYFIGHKNLIISMANLLYKIKLDNKDKKLLTKSLKKNKEFLSSMGMSKKEFDINDIMMIESALNHSYKSRTY
;
A
#
# COMPACT_ATOMS: atom_id res chain seq x y z
N MET A 1 -25.50 16.99 28.23
CA MET A 1 -24.07 16.71 28.50
C MET A 1 -23.52 15.97 27.30
N ALA A 2 -22.49 16.51 26.63
CA ALA A 2 -21.79 15.76 25.59
C ALA A 2 -21.08 14.57 26.24
N LYS A 3 -21.23 13.38 25.68
CA LYS A 3 -20.59 12.17 26.17
C LYS A 3 -19.08 12.30 25.92
N GLU A 4 -18.27 12.23 26.97
CA GLU A 4 -16.81 12.23 26.86
C GLU A 4 -16.36 11.03 26.01
N LEU A 5 -15.54 11.29 24.99
CA LEU A 5 -15.04 10.27 24.07
C LEU A 5 -14.04 9.37 24.78
N SER A 6 -14.08 8.06 24.53
CA SER A 6 -13.05 7.15 25.05
C SER A 6 -11.72 7.35 24.34
N LYS A 7 -10.61 6.92 24.95
CA LYS A 7 -9.26 7.01 24.34
C LYS A 7 -9.20 6.37 22.95
N LEU A 8 -9.87 5.23 22.79
CA LEU A 8 -9.98 4.57 21.49
C LEU A 8 -10.69 5.46 20.46
N GLN A 9 -11.78 6.12 20.84
CA GLN A 9 -12.53 6.99 19.92
C GLN A 9 -11.68 8.20 19.50
N ILE A 10 -10.91 8.78 20.42
CA ILE A 10 -9.98 9.88 20.12
C ILE A 10 -8.90 9.40 19.14
N ALA A 11 -8.25 8.28 19.42
CA ALA A 11 -7.21 7.72 18.55
C ALA A 11 -7.75 7.33 17.16
N GLN A 12 -8.99 6.84 17.08
CA GLN A 12 -9.65 6.56 15.81
C GLN A 12 -9.95 7.83 15.00
N GLN A 13 -10.41 8.90 15.67
CA GLN A 13 -10.64 10.20 15.02
C GLN A 13 -9.33 10.81 14.52
N GLU A 14 -8.26 10.75 15.31
CA GLU A 14 -6.94 11.24 14.91
C GLU A 14 -6.38 10.43 13.72
N ALA A 15 -6.50 9.09 13.77
CA ALA A 15 -6.13 8.24 12.64
C ALA A 15 -6.90 8.61 11.38
N GLU A 16 -8.18 8.98 11.49
CA GLU A 16 -9.01 9.41 10.35
C GLU A 16 -8.50 10.69 9.73
N VAL A 17 -8.21 11.70 10.55
CA VAL A 17 -7.65 12.97 10.11
C VAL A 17 -6.31 12.77 9.41
N VAL A 18 -5.41 11.95 9.97
CA VAL A 18 -4.09 11.71 9.37
C VAL A 18 -4.19 10.87 8.09
N ALA A 19 -5.10 9.90 8.02
CA ALA A 19 -5.38 9.14 6.80
C ALA A 19 -5.95 10.03 5.69
N GLN A 20 -6.88 10.94 6.00
CA GLN A 20 -7.40 11.92 5.04
C GLN A 20 -6.31 12.85 4.51
N LYS A 21 -5.43 13.35 5.40
CA LYS A 21 -4.27 14.17 5.02
C LYS A 21 -3.29 13.41 4.13
N THR A 22 -3.05 12.13 4.41
CA THR A 22 -2.25 11.24 3.55
C THR A 22 -2.89 11.11 2.17
N ASN A 23 -4.22 10.94 2.13
CA ASN A 23 -5.10 11.10 0.97
C ASN A 23 -4.74 12.31 0.08
N GLN A 24 -4.82 13.49 0.70
CA GLN A 24 -4.56 14.75 0.01
C GLN A 24 -3.14 14.80 -0.54
N LYS A 25 -2.16 14.31 0.23
CA LYS A 25 -0.75 14.26 -0.19
C LYS A 25 -0.48 13.30 -1.33
N ILE A 26 -1.17 12.16 -1.38
CA ILE A 26 -1.11 11.23 -2.51
C ILE A 26 -1.68 11.88 -3.78
N ASN A 27 -2.80 12.60 -3.66
CA ASN A 27 -3.38 13.32 -4.80
C ASN A 27 -2.43 14.41 -5.31
N GLU A 28 -1.81 15.17 -4.39
CA GLU A 28 -0.79 16.16 -4.72
C GLU A 28 0.41 15.51 -5.44
N LEU A 29 0.94 14.41 -4.92
CA LEU A 29 2.01 13.63 -5.58
C LEU A 29 1.59 13.19 -6.98
N GLY A 30 0.34 12.75 -7.16
CA GLY A 30 -0.23 12.37 -8.46
C GLY A 30 -0.09 13.47 -9.52
N GLN A 31 -0.31 14.74 -9.16
CA GLN A 31 -0.15 15.88 -10.06
C GLN A 31 1.31 16.01 -10.53
N TYR A 32 2.25 16.09 -9.58
CA TYR A 32 3.68 16.18 -9.90
C TYR A 32 4.20 14.98 -10.70
N THR A 33 3.72 13.77 -10.41
CA THR A 33 4.10 12.58 -11.19
C THR A 33 3.57 12.60 -12.62
N ASN A 34 2.41 13.23 -12.88
CA ASN A 34 1.91 13.41 -14.24
C ASN A 34 2.80 14.37 -15.05
N ASP A 35 3.25 15.47 -14.44
CA ASP A 35 4.17 16.43 -15.08
C ASP A 35 5.54 15.79 -15.37
N LEU A 36 6.06 15.02 -14.42
CA LEU A 36 7.28 14.23 -14.60
C LEU A 36 7.13 13.22 -15.75
N TYR A 37 5.99 12.51 -15.79
CA TYR A 37 5.69 11.56 -16.86
C TYR A 37 5.63 12.24 -18.24
N ALA A 38 5.03 13.44 -18.33
CA ALA A 38 5.02 14.21 -19.57
C ALA A 38 6.44 14.56 -20.04
N SER A 39 7.29 15.06 -19.14
CA SER A 39 8.70 15.37 -19.44
C SER A 39 9.48 14.12 -19.87
N LEU A 40 9.28 13.00 -19.17
CA LEU A 40 9.86 11.70 -19.53
C LEU A 40 9.43 11.21 -20.91
N ASN A 41 8.19 11.46 -21.33
CA ASN A 41 7.71 11.11 -22.66
C ASN A 41 8.26 12.04 -23.75
N THR A 42 8.43 13.32 -23.45
CA THR A 42 9.06 14.27 -24.38
C THR A 42 10.49 13.85 -24.68
N ILE A 43 11.31 13.63 -23.64
CA ILE A 43 12.70 13.19 -23.85
C ILE A 43 12.75 11.81 -24.52
N GLN A 44 11.86 10.88 -24.17
CA GLN A 44 11.77 9.57 -24.83
C GLN A 44 11.50 9.72 -26.34
N SER A 45 10.61 10.63 -26.73
CA SER A 45 10.30 10.88 -28.14
C SER A 45 11.52 11.41 -28.90
N LEU A 46 12.34 12.24 -28.25
CA LEU A 46 13.61 12.72 -28.83
C LEU A 46 14.61 11.57 -28.99
N PHE A 47 14.74 10.68 -28.00
CA PHE A 47 15.56 9.46 -28.12
C PHE A 47 15.07 8.53 -29.23
N ASP A 48 13.76 8.39 -29.42
CA ASP A 48 13.15 7.53 -30.44
C ASP A 48 13.49 8.01 -31.87
N LEU A 49 13.79 9.31 -32.04
CA LEU A 49 14.21 9.90 -33.32
C LEU A 49 15.70 9.65 -33.64
N ILE A 50 16.53 9.33 -32.64
CA ILE A 50 17.97 9.13 -32.84
C ILE A 50 18.20 7.75 -33.45
N ARG A 51 18.75 7.74 -34.67
CA ARG A 51 19.15 6.53 -35.39
C ARG A 51 20.55 6.09 -34.97
N ASN A 52 20.88 4.83 -35.23
CA ASN A 52 22.21 4.25 -35.01
C ASN A 52 22.71 4.27 -33.55
N VAL A 53 21.80 4.37 -32.57
CA VAL A 53 22.13 4.23 -31.15
C VAL A 53 22.60 2.80 -30.87
N PRO A 54 23.70 2.59 -30.09
CA PRO A 54 24.13 1.27 -29.68
C PRO A 54 22.99 0.46 -29.03
N GLU A 55 22.84 -0.80 -29.44
CA GLU A 55 21.69 -1.64 -29.04
C GLU A 55 21.52 -1.75 -27.52
N LYS A 56 22.62 -1.89 -26.77
CA LYS A 56 22.62 -1.92 -25.30
C LYS A 56 22.00 -0.65 -24.70
N ASN A 57 22.29 0.51 -25.25
CA ASN A 57 21.76 1.79 -24.77
C ASN A 57 20.28 1.92 -25.13
N LYS A 58 19.91 1.50 -26.33
CA LYS A 58 18.50 1.44 -26.77
C LYS A 58 17.64 0.57 -25.89
N LEU A 59 18.10 -0.65 -25.59
CA LEU A 59 17.41 -1.57 -24.69
C LEU A 59 17.17 -0.97 -23.29
N LYS A 60 18.06 -0.10 -22.80
CA LYS A 60 17.91 0.52 -21.48
C LYS A 60 16.71 1.47 -21.46
N TYR A 61 16.64 2.44 -22.37
CA TYR A 61 15.53 3.40 -22.35
C TYR A 61 14.19 2.81 -22.82
N GLU A 62 14.19 1.76 -23.66
CA GLU A 62 12.96 1.03 -24.01
C GLU A 62 12.36 0.29 -22.81
N LYS A 63 13.20 -0.30 -21.95
CA LYS A 63 12.74 -0.89 -20.68
C LYS A 63 12.10 0.17 -19.78
N LEU A 64 12.71 1.36 -19.70
CA LEU A 64 12.15 2.47 -18.93
C LEU A 64 10.81 2.93 -19.51
N LYS A 65 10.69 3.02 -20.85
CA LYS A 65 9.43 3.34 -21.54
C LYS A 65 8.32 2.36 -21.19
N ALA A 66 8.61 1.06 -21.20
CA ALA A 66 7.63 0.03 -20.84
C ALA A 66 7.12 0.21 -19.39
N ILE A 67 8.02 0.46 -18.44
CA ILE A 67 7.66 0.73 -17.03
C ILE A 67 6.73 1.94 -16.93
N ARG A 68 7.06 3.05 -17.62
CA ARG A 68 6.25 4.28 -17.59
C ARG A 68 4.87 4.09 -18.21
N VAL A 69 4.76 3.35 -19.29
CA VAL A 69 3.45 3.05 -19.92
C VAL A 69 2.56 2.26 -18.99
N SER A 70 3.07 1.22 -18.33
CA SER A 70 2.31 0.48 -17.33
C SER A 70 1.86 1.38 -16.18
N TRP A 71 2.75 2.22 -15.67
CA TRP A 71 2.44 3.17 -14.61
C TRP A 71 1.30 4.11 -14.99
N LYS A 72 1.33 4.69 -16.20
CA LYS A 72 0.30 5.63 -16.66
C LYS A 72 -1.07 4.96 -16.79
N GLN A 73 -1.10 3.76 -17.36
CA GLN A 73 -2.35 2.98 -17.47
C GLN A 73 -2.97 2.72 -16.09
N GLN A 74 -2.16 2.42 -15.09
CA GLN A 74 -2.66 2.19 -13.73
C GLN A 74 -3.13 3.47 -13.05
N ALA A 75 -2.37 4.56 -13.16
CA ALA A 75 -2.77 5.85 -12.62
C ALA A 75 -4.14 6.31 -13.19
N GLU A 76 -4.33 6.20 -14.50
CA GLU A 76 -5.58 6.56 -15.17
C GLU A 76 -6.74 5.64 -14.78
N LYS A 77 -6.49 4.33 -14.64
CA LYS A 77 -7.51 3.37 -14.18
C LYS A 77 -8.00 3.74 -12.77
N ILE A 78 -7.09 4.07 -11.86
CA ILE A 78 -7.43 4.46 -10.49
C ILE A 78 -8.24 5.75 -10.48
N GLU A 79 -7.82 6.76 -11.25
CA GLU A 79 -8.55 8.02 -11.36
C GLU A 79 -9.97 7.82 -11.89
N MET A 80 -10.15 6.98 -12.92
CA MET A 80 -11.47 6.63 -13.45
C MET A 80 -12.34 5.89 -12.43
N GLU A 81 -11.77 4.91 -11.73
CA GLU A 81 -12.49 4.15 -10.70
C GLU A 81 -12.90 5.04 -9.52
N TYR A 82 -12.03 5.97 -9.12
CA TYR A 82 -12.32 6.96 -8.09
C TYR A 82 -13.47 7.88 -8.50
N LYS A 83 -13.40 8.49 -9.69
CA LYS A 83 -14.50 9.32 -10.24
C LYS A 83 -15.82 8.54 -10.31
N LYS A 84 -15.78 7.27 -10.71
CA LYS A 84 -16.96 6.39 -10.75
C LYS A 84 -17.55 6.12 -9.37
N ALA A 85 -16.70 5.92 -8.36
CA ALA A 85 -17.14 5.74 -6.98
C ALA A 85 -17.77 7.03 -6.41
N GLU A 86 -17.14 8.18 -6.65
CA GLU A 86 -17.63 9.50 -6.24
C GLU A 86 -19.00 9.84 -6.85
N MET A 87 -19.17 9.60 -8.16
CA MET A 87 -20.46 9.78 -8.85
C MET A 87 -21.56 8.86 -8.28
N LYS A 88 -21.22 7.62 -7.91
CA LYS A 88 -22.18 6.70 -7.28
C LYS A 88 -22.60 7.16 -5.89
N THR A 89 -21.69 7.75 -5.12
CA THR A 89 -22.02 8.30 -3.79
C THR A 89 -22.82 9.60 -3.88
N ALA A 90 -22.56 10.45 -4.89
CA ALA A 90 -23.34 11.66 -5.14
C ALA A 90 -24.79 11.36 -5.57
N GLY A 91 -25.02 10.28 -6.33
CA GLY A 91 -26.35 9.82 -6.73
C GLY A 91 -27.20 9.19 -5.63
N GLN A 92 -26.64 8.94 -4.44
CA GLN A 92 -27.33 8.33 -3.29
C GLN A 92 -27.89 9.35 -2.29
N GLY A 93 -27.85 10.66 -2.60
CA GLY A 93 -28.54 11.68 -1.80
C GLY A 93 -27.94 11.89 -0.40
N VAL A 94 -26.68 11.50 -0.17
CA VAL A 94 -25.96 11.84 1.07
C VAL A 94 -25.56 13.32 1.01
N ALA A 95 -26.53 14.18 1.29
CA ALA A 95 -26.32 15.59 1.59
C ALA A 95 -25.88 15.73 3.06
N GLY A 96 -24.74 16.41 3.28
CA GLY A 96 -24.25 16.82 4.60
C GLY A 96 -22.76 16.50 4.73
N VAL A 97 -21.81 17.43 4.63
CA VAL A 97 -21.79 18.82 5.12
C VAL A 97 -20.92 19.69 4.20
N GLY A 98 -21.46 20.83 3.75
CA GLY A 98 -20.70 22.03 3.40
C GLY A 98 -19.94 22.05 2.06
N ALA A 99 -20.16 23.10 1.28
CA ALA A 99 -19.38 23.43 0.10
C ALA A 99 -17.90 23.67 0.46
N GLY A 100 -17.03 22.74 0.09
CA GLY A 100 -15.58 22.86 0.20
C GLY A 100 -14.93 21.49 0.29
N ILE A 101 -14.48 20.95 -0.85
CA ILE A 101 -13.62 19.76 -1.04
C ILE A 101 -13.61 18.81 0.18
N ALA A 102 -14.78 18.30 0.55
CA ALA A 102 -14.87 17.24 1.54
C ALA A 102 -14.61 15.95 0.77
N VAL A 103 -13.36 15.47 0.81
CA VAL A 103 -12.96 14.15 0.31
C VAL A 103 -13.81 13.13 1.06
N ALA A 104 -14.98 12.79 0.49
CA ALA A 104 -15.89 11.83 1.07
C ALA A 104 -15.20 10.46 1.07
N ALA A 105 -15.00 9.92 2.28
CA ALA A 105 -14.96 8.49 2.58
C ALA A 105 -14.14 7.60 1.60
N LEU A 106 -12.90 7.31 2.00
CA LEU A 106 -11.89 6.55 1.25
C LEU A 106 -12.16 5.04 1.30
N GLY A 107 -13.21 4.60 0.64
CA GLY A 107 -13.61 3.19 0.57
C GLY A 107 -12.63 2.29 -0.21
N PRO A 108 -13.07 1.08 -0.58
CA PRO A 108 -12.22 0.08 -1.25
C PRO A 108 -11.45 0.56 -2.48
N THR A 109 -12.00 1.50 -3.23
CA THR A 109 -11.34 2.13 -4.39
C THR A 109 -10.08 2.89 -3.99
N ALA A 110 -10.09 3.64 -2.89
CA ALA A 110 -8.91 4.36 -2.43
C ALA A 110 -7.81 3.39 -1.98
N ALA A 111 -8.18 2.32 -1.27
CA ALA A 111 -7.25 1.29 -0.84
C ALA A 111 -6.60 0.56 -2.04
N MET A 112 -7.39 0.20 -3.05
CA MET A 112 -6.88 -0.36 -4.31
C MET A 112 -5.98 0.62 -5.06
N GLY A 113 -6.30 1.91 -5.04
CA GLY A 113 -5.48 2.97 -5.62
C GLY A 113 -4.11 3.09 -4.94
N VAL A 114 -4.09 3.10 -3.61
CA VAL A 114 -2.85 3.10 -2.83
C VAL A 114 -2.01 1.86 -3.12
N ALA A 115 -2.63 0.68 -3.06
CA ALA A 115 -1.96 -0.60 -3.31
C ALA A 115 -1.41 -0.72 -4.73
N THR A 116 -2.15 -0.22 -5.72
CA THR A 116 -1.71 -0.30 -7.12
C THR A 116 -0.60 0.71 -7.43
N THR A 117 -0.69 1.93 -6.92
CA THR A 117 0.28 2.99 -7.23
C THR A 117 1.57 2.82 -6.43
N PHE A 118 1.44 2.51 -5.14
CA PHE A 118 2.56 2.54 -4.20
C PHE A 118 2.88 1.18 -3.62
N GLY A 119 2.11 0.14 -3.92
CA GLY A 119 2.45 -1.21 -3.48
C GLY A 119 3.55 -1.84 -4.33
N VAL A 120 4.24 -2.80 -3.71
CA VAL A 120 5.20 -3.68 -4.37
C VAL A 120 4.70 -5.11 -4.29
N ALA A 121 4.73 -5.83 -5.40
CA ALA A 121 4.49 -7.25 -5.44
C ALA A 121 5.61 -8.00 -4.70
N SER A 122 5.38 -9.25 -4.32
CA SER A 122 6.36 -10.07 -3.60
C SER A 122 7.68 -10.30 -4.35
N THR A 123 7.67 -10.13 -5.66
CA THR A 123 8.86 -10.20 -6.51
C THR A 123 9.71 -8.91 -6.44
N GLY A 124 9.34 -7.96 -5.58
CA GLY A 124 9.94 -6.61 -5.51
C GLY A 124 9.52 -5.69 -6.66
N THR A 125 8.64 -6.16 -7.56
CA THR A 125 8.15 -5.36 -8.68
C THR A 125 7.11 -4.36 -8.19
N ALA A 126 7.30 -3.07 -8.50
CA ALA A 126 6.26 -2.06 -8.25
C ALA A 126 4.95 -2.47 -8.94
N ILE A 127 3.85 -2.48 -8.20
CA ILE A 127 2.54 -2.87 -8.74
C ILE A 127 2.10 -1.88 -9.83
N SER A 128 2.54 -0.63 -9.73
CA SER A 128 2.29 0.39 -10.74
C SER A 128 3.00 0.10 -12.06
N ALA A 129 4.08 -0.68 -12.06
CA ALA A 129 4.72 -1.15 -13.29
C ALA A 129 4.00 -2.35 -13.94
N LEU A 130 2.96 -2.89 -13.31
CA LEU A 130 2.08 -3.93 -13.85
C LEU A 130 0.84 -3.28 -14.48
N SER A 131 0.10 -4.02 -15.31
CA SER A 131 -1.16 -3.53 -15.89
C SER A 131 -2.27 -4.57 -15.82
N GLY A 132 -3.51 -4.10 -16.00
CA GLY A 132 -4.69 -4.96 -16.18
C GLY A 132 -4.98 -5.91 -15.01
N ALA A 133 -5.19 -7.19 -15.32
CA ALA A 133 -5.50 -8.22 -14.33
C ALA A 133 -4.34 -8.45 -13.37
N ALA A 134 -3.09 -8.41 -13.85
CA ALA A 134 -1.91 -8.63 -13.02
C ALA A 134 -1.78 -7.58 -11.92
N ALA A 135 -1.94 -6.30 -12.26
CA ALA A 135 -1.89 -5.21 -11.29
C ALA A 135 -3.04 -5.26 -10.28
N THR A 136 -4.25 -5.60 -10.73
CA THR A 136 -5.42 -5.74 -9.85
C THR A 136 -5.21 -6.87 -8.85
N SER A 137 -4.73 -8.02 -9.33
CA SER A 137 -4.44 -9.18 -8.52
C SER A 137 -3.29 -8.92 -7.54
N ALA A 138 -2.23 -8.24 -7.98
CA ALA A 138 -1.13 -7.85 -7.11
C ALA A 138 -1.55 -6.82 -6.05
N ALA A 139 -2.42 -5.87 -6.40
CA ALA A 139 -2.96 -4.89 -5.45
C ALA A 139 -3.86 -5.53 -4.39
N LEU A 140 -4.74 -6.46 -4.77
CA LEU A 140 -5.52 -7.26 -3.83
C LEU A 140 -4.61 -8.12 -2.95
N ALA A 141 -3.61 -8.78 -3.53
CA ALA A 141 -2.64 -9.54 -2.77
C ALA A 141 -1.92 -8.65 -1.74
N TRP A 142 -1.44 -7.48 -2.17
CA TRP A 142 -0.80 -6.49 -1.31
C TRP A 142 -1.70 -6.01 -0.17
N LEU A 143 -2.98 -5.72 -0.44
CA LEU A 143 -3.96 -5.35 0.59
C LEU A 143 -4.24 -6.48 1.57
N GLY A 144 -4.22 -7.73 1.09
CA GLY A 144 -4.27 -8.92 1.92
C GLY A 144 -2.95 -9.27 2.61
N GLY A 145 -1.89 -8.46 2.41
CA GLY A 145 -0.53 -8.71 2.89
C GLY A 145 0.18 -9.91 2.23
N GLY A 146 -0.40 -10.48 1.18
CA GLY A 146 0.09 -11.66 0.47
C GLY A 146 0.70 -11.36 -0.91
N ALA A 147 1.11 -12.42 -1.61
CA ALA A 147 1.61 -12.45 -2.97
C ALA A 147 0.63 -13.14 -3.90
N LEU A 148 0.69 -12.74 -5.17
CA LEU A 148 -0.07 -13.42 -6.23
C LEU A 148 0.47 -14.83 -6.51
N ALA A 149 1.77 -15.05 -6.34
CA ALA A 149 2.49 -16.24 -6.81
C ALA A 149 2.17 -17.52 -6.02
N ALA A 150 1.85 -17.45 -4.72
CA ALA A 150 1.63 -18.67 -3.92
C ALA A 150 0.14 -18.99 -3.68
N GLY A 151 -0.63 -19.06 -4.78
CA GLY A 151 -1.93 -19.74 -4.80
C GLY A 151 -3.17 -18.89 -4.51
N GLY A 152 -3.11 -17.56 -4.70
CA GLY A 152 -4.29 -16.69 -4.66
C GLY A 152 -4.86 -16.35 -3.27
N GLY A 153 -4.29 -16.89 -2.18
CA GLY A 153 -4.72 -16.61 -0.81
C GLY A 153 -4.67 -15.11 -0.44
N GLY A 154 -3.60 -14.42 -0.82
CA GLY A 154 -3.46 -12.98 -0.60
C GLY A 154 -4.57 -12.16 -1.27
N MET A 155 -4.98 -12.52 -2.48
CA MET A 155 -6.09 -11.84 -3.17
C MET A 155 -7.42 -12.03 -2.44
N ALA A 156 -7.67 -13.24 -1.92
CA ALA A 156 -8.87 -13.54 -1.16
C ALA A 156 -8.89 -12.73 0.15
N ALA A 157 -7.76 -12.70 0.87
CA ALA A 157 -7.60 -11.90 2.08
C ALA A 157 -7.78 -10.40 1.80
N GLY A 158 -7.19 -9.87 0.73
CA GLY A 158 -7.35 -8.47 0.34
C GLY A 158 -8.77 -8.13 -0.07
N SER A 159 -9.44 -9.00 -0.83
CA SER A 159 -10.85 -8.81 -1.19
C SER A 159 -11.75 -8.82 0.04
N ALA A 160 -11.48 -9.71 0.99
CA ALA A 160 -12.22 -9.77 2.25
C ALA A 160 -11.92 -8.54 3.12
N PHE A 161 -10.67 -8.10 3.19
CA PHE A 161 -10.27 -6.86 3.86
C PHE A 161 -10.98 -5.64 3.27
N LEU A 162 -11.06 -5.53 1.94
CA LEU A 162 -11.83 -4.49 1.26
C LEU A 162 -13.33 -4.59 1.55
N ALA A 163 -13.90 -5.79 1.64
CA ALA A 163 -15.30 -5.98 2.00
C ALA A 163 -15.59 -5.54 3.45
N LEU A 164 -14.60 -5.65 4.35
CA LEU A 164 -14.66 -5.14 5.71
C LEU A 164 -14.34 -3.65 5.81
N ALA A 165 -13.71 -3.07 4.79
CA ALA A 165 -13.43 -1.64 4.72
C ALA A 165 -14.74 -0.88 4.44
N GLY A 166 -15.37 -0.40 5.52
CA GLY A 166 -16.50 0.51 5.45
C GLY A 166 -16.15 1.85 4.77
N PRO A 167 -17.13 2.77 4.63
CA PRO A 167 -16.96 4.04 3.91
C PRO A 167 -15.76 4.88 4.38
N VAL A 168 -15.33 4.72 5.64
CA VAL A 168 -14.42 5.66 6.32
C VAL A 168 -12.92 5.38 6.09
N GLY A 169 -12.52 4.27 5.47
CA GLY A 169 -11.09 4.02 5.18
C GLY A 169 -10.59 2.65 5.56
N TRP A 170 -9.66 2.10 4.79
CA TRP A 170 -9.14 0.74 4.94
C TRP A 170 -8.44 0.44 6.28
N THR A 171 -7.71 1.37 6.91
CA THR A 171 -7.08 1.10 8.21
C THR A 171 -8.01 1.27 9.40
N ILE A 172 -8.89 2.27 9.38
CA ILE A 172 -9.74 2.60 10.54
C ILE A 172 -11.01 1.75 10.53
N ALA A 173 -11.55 1.42 9.36
CA ALA A 173 -12.68 0.50 9.25
C ALA A 173 -12.28 -0.90 9.73
N GLY A 174 -11.07 -1.38 9.43
CA GLY A 174 -10.58 -2.66 9.95
C GLY A 174 -10.53 -2.68 11.49
N VAL A 175 -9.91 -1.67 12.11
CA VAL A 175 -9.85 -1.58 13.58
C VAL A 175 -11.22 -1.39 14.21
N SER A 176 -12.08 -0.54 13.65
CA SER A 176 -13.42 -0.27 14.19
C SER A 176 -14.40 -1.43 13.98
N ALA A 177 -14.36 -2.12 12.84
CA ALA A 177 -15.12 -3.34 12.59
C ALA A 177 -14.70 -4.44 13.56
N LEU A 178 -13.39 -4.62 13.80
CA LEU A 178 -12.89 -5.58 14.78
C LEU A 178 -13.25 -5.17 16.22
N ALA A 179 -13.23 -3.87 16.51
CA ALA A 179 -13.63 -3.29 17.79
C ALA A 179 -15.14 -3.42 18.08
N SER A 180 -16.00 -3.70 17.09
CA SER A 180 -17.43 -3.98 17.33
C SER A 180 -17.65 -5.12 18.33
N GLY A 181 -16.68 -6.05 18.44
CA GLY A 181 -16.66 -7.12 19.44
C GLY A 181 -16.64 -6.62 20.89
N LEU A 182 -16.20 -5.38 21.15
CA LEU A 182 -16.23 -4.71 22.46
C LEU A 182 -17.64 -4.64 23.05
N LEU A 183 -18.67 -4.47 22.20
CA LEU A 183 -20.05 -4.32 22.64
C LEU A 183 -20.58 -5.54 23.40
N PHE A 184 -19.93 -6.69 23.23
CA PHE A 184 -20.33 -7.93 23.88
C PHE A 184 -19.60 -8.21 25.21
N PHE A 185 -18.78 -7.29 25.72
CA PHE A 185 -18.13 -7.40 27.01
C PHE A 185 -18.91 -6.65 28.09
N LYS A 186 -19.26 -7.35 29.18
CA LYS A 186 -19.97 -6.78 30.33
C LYS A 186 -19.03 -6.20 31.40
N SER A 187 -17.79 -6.67 31.47
CA SER A 187 -16.78 -6.20 32.44
C SER A 187 -16.15 -4.90 31.95
N LYS A 188 -16.24 -3.84 32.77
CA LYS A 188 -15.62 -2.54 32.47
C LYS A 188 -14.10 -2.67 32.29
N SER A 189 -13.43 -3.41 33.17
CA SER A 189 -11.97 -3.61 33.10
C SER A 189 -11.53 -4.38 31.85
N ASP A 190 -12.29 -5.39 31.43
CA ASP A 190 -11.97 -6.14 30.21
C ASP A 190 -12.23 -5.32 28.95
N LYS A 191 -13.27 -4.47 28.97
CA LYS A 191 -13.56 -3.51 27.91
C LYS A 191 -12.44 -2.49 27.76
N GLU A 192 -12.04 -1.83 28.85
CA GLU A 192 -10.94 -0.84 28.85
C GLU A 192 -9.63 -1.45 28.34
N ARG A 193 -9.34 -2.69 28.75
CA ARG A 193 -8.14 -3.40 28.31
C ARG A 193 -8.15 -3.68 26.80
N LEU A 194 -9.29 -4.09 26.25
CA LEU A 194 -9.43 -4.30 24.81
C LEU A 194 -9.45 -2.96 24.04
N GLU A 195 -10.05 -1.90 24.59
CA GLU A 195 -9.95 -0.55 24.03
C GLU A 195 -8.49 -0.08 23.95
N ASN A 196 -7.67 -0.37 24.95
CA ASN A 196 -6.23 -0.04 24.93
C ASN A 196 -5.49 -0.77 23.80
N ILE A 197 -5.79 -2.05 23.52
CA ILE A 197 -5.16 -2.79 22.40
C ILE A 197 -5.46 -2.08 21.07
N TYR A 198 -6.72 -1.75 20.81
CA TYR A 198 -7.11 -1.06 19.57
C TYR A 198 -6.60 0.40 19.52
N THR A 199 -6.42 1.04 20.67
CA THR A 199 -5.79 2.37 20.76
C THR A 199 -4.33 2.30 20.31
N LEU A 200 -3.56 1.32 20.81
CA LEU A 200 -2.15 1.11 20.42
C LEU A 200 -2.01 0.81 18.91
N ILE A 201 -2.95 0.05 18.34
CA ILE A 201 -3.00 -0.19 16.89
C ILE A 201 -3.21 1.12 16.14
N SER A 202 -4.17 1.95 16.57
CA SER A 202 -4.48 3.23 15.94
C SER A 202 -3.30 4.21 16.03
N GLU A 203 -2.65 4.32 17.20
CA GLU A 203 -1.46 5.16 17.41
C GLU A 203 -0.26 4.73 16.54
N ARG A 204 -0.07 3.43 16.32
CA ARG A 204 0.96 2.90 15.41
C ARG A 204 0.66 3.29 13.96
N ASP A 205 -0.60 3.18 13.55
CA ASP A 205 -1.02 3.48 12.18
C ASP A 205 -0.92 4.98 11.89
N ILE A 206 -1.27 5.85 12.86
CA ILE A 206 -1.02 7.31 12.80
C ILE A 206 0.45 7.59 12.47
N LYS A 207 1.40 7.03 13.23
CA LYS A 207 2.83 7.23 12.99
C LYS A 207 3.26 6.74 11.60
N SER A 208 2.69 5.64 11.13
CA SER A 208 2.99 5.10 9.80
C SER A 208 2.54 6.06 8.68
N TYR A 209 1.38 6.69 8.86
CA TYR A 209 0.87 7.70 7.94
C TYR A 209 1.64 9.02 8.01
N GLU A 210 2.04 9.47 9.19
CA GLU A 210 2.90 10.65 9.34
C GLU A 210 4.24 10.46 8.60
N LEU A 211 4.85 9.28 8.73
CA LEU A 211 6.05 8.92 7.97
C LEU A 211 5.78 8.91 6.46
N ALA A 212 4.65 8.35 6.02
CA ALA A 212 4.25 8.35 4.61
C ALA A 212 4.11 9.77 4.07
N ILE A 213 3.52 10.69 4.83
CA ILE A 213 3.40 12.11 4.46
C ILE A 213 4.80 12.75 4.27
N VAL A 214 5.73 12.49 5.18
CA VAL A 214 7.12 12.99 5.05
C VAL A 214 7.77 12.44 3.78
N GLU A 215 7.68 11.13 3.55
CA GLU A 215 8.23 10.47 2.37
C GLU A 215 7.63 11.01 1.06
N ILE A 216 6.32 11.22 1.02
CA ILE A 216 5.63 11.81 -0.13
C ILE A 216 6.15 13.22 -0.41
N ASN A 217 6.28 14.07 0.62
CA ASN A 217 6.77 15.43 0.44
C ASN A 217 8.23 15.44 -0.09
N GLU A 218 9.10 14.57 0.44
CA GLU A 218 10.47 14.44 -0.05
C GLU A 218 10.52 13.94 -1.50
N ARG A 219 9.63 13.01 -1.86
CA ARG A 219 9.49 12.54 -3.24
C ARG A 219 9.01 13.64 -4.18
N ILE A 220 8.03 14.46 -3.77
CA ILE A 220 7.57 15.62 -4.55
C ILE A 220 8.74 16.59 -4.82
N LYS A 221 9.54 16.92 -3.79
CA LYS A 221 10.73 17.77 -3.97
C LYS A 221 11.71 17.19 -4.99
N ARG A 222 11.97 15.89 -4.92
CA ARG A 222 12.84 15.19 -5.88
C ARG A 222 12.26 15.18 -7.29
N ILE A 223 10.94 14.99 -7.42
CA ILE A 223 10.27 15.06 -8.71
C ILE A 223 10.45 16.44 -9.33
N ILE A 224 10.25 17.52 -8.57
CA ILE A 224 10.43 18.88 -9.06
C ILE A 224 11.87 19.11 -9.56
N ASP A 225 12.87 18.69 -8.78
CA ASP A 225 14.29 18.80 -9.16
C ASP A 225 14.62 17.98 -10.42
N GLU A 226 14.18 16.73 -10.49
CA GLU A 226 14.41 15.84 -11.63
C GLU A 226 13.67 16.31 -12.90
N THR A 227 12.45 16.86 -12.77
CA THR A 227 11.73 17.48 -13.90
C THR A 227 12.55 18.63 -14.49
N SER A 228 13.13 19.51 -13.66
CA SER A 228 13.97 20.60 -14.16
C SER A 228 15.22 20.08 -14.89
N LYS A 229 15.84 19.00 -14.39
CA LYS A 229 16.97 18.35 -15.10
C LYS A 229 16.55 17.77 -16.44
N LEU A 230 15.35 17.15 -16.51
CA LEU A 230 14.80 16.64 -17.76
C LEU A 230 14.51 17.75 -18.76
N GLU A 231 13.94 18.88 -18.34
CA GLU A 231 13.70 20.04 -19.21
C GLU A 231 14.99 20.57 -19.82
N ASN A 232 16.06 20.68 -19.02
CA ASN A 232 17.38 21.07 -19.51
C ASN A 232 17.94 20.03 -20.51
N ALA A 233 17.79 18.75 -20.23
CA ALA A 233 18.20 17.67 -21.13
C ALA A 233 17.41 17.68 -22.45
N ILE A 234 16.11 17.96 -22.40
CA ILE A 234 15.22 18.12 -23.58
C ILE A 234 15.69 19.27 -24.45
N ALA A 235 15.93 20.46 -23.87
CA ALA A 235 16.42 21.61 -24.64
C ALA A 235 17.80 21.32 -25.26
N ARG A 236 18.63 20.53 -24.58
CA ARG A 236 19.98 20.23 -25.04
C ARG A 236 20.01 19.18 -26.15
N ILE A 237 19.25 18.09 -26.03
CA ILE A 237 19.24 16.97 -27.00
C ILE A 237 18.71 17.40 -28.38
N GLU A 238 17.80 18.39 -28.43
CA GLU A 238 17.30 18.95 -29.70
C GLU A 238 18.43 19.50 -30.60
N SER A 239 19.56 19.90 -30.00
CA SER A 239 20.73 20.41 -30.74
C SER A 239 21.67 19.31 -31.28
N PHE A 240 21.45 18.03 -30.97
CA PHE A 240 22.42 16.96 -31.27
C PHE A 240 22.28 16.35 -32.67
N GLY A 241 21.15 16.58 -33.34
CA GLY A 241 20.79 15.87 -34.57
C GLY A 241 20.25 14.47 -34.30
N THR A 242 19.96 13.72 -35.36
CA THR A 242 19.20 12.45 -35.31
C THR A 242 19.99 11.21 -35.71
N ASP A 243 21.32 11.30 -35.76
CA ASP A 243 22.19 10.17 -36.10
C ASP A 243 23.34 10.07 -35.09
N TYR A 244 23.28 9.07 -34.22
CA TYR A 244 24.24 8.89 -33.13
C TYR A 244 25.67 8.71 -33.64
N SER A 245 25.85 8.08 -34.81
CA SER A 245 27.17 7.71 -35.33
C SER A 245 28.04 8.90 -35.72
N ILE A 246 27.42 10.07 -35.96
CA ILE A 246 28.09 11.32 -36.33
C ILE A 246 28.10 12.34 -35.18
N MET A 247 27.51 12.02 -34.03
CA MET A 247 27.57 12.85 -32.84
C MET A 247 28.99 12.85 -32.26
N SER A 248 29.40 13.97 -31.69
CA SER A 248 30.65 14.06 -30.93
C SER A 248 30.64 13.16 -29.70
N GLU A 249 31.81 12.75 -29.22
CA GLU A 249 31.95 11.94 -28.00
C GLU A 249 31.25 12.60 -26.79
N ASN A 250 31.35 13.93 -26.67
CA ASN A 250 30.67 14.69 -25.62
C ASN A 250 29.13 14.55 -25.71
N GLN A 251 28.56 14.68 -26.91
CA GLN A 251 27.11 14.49 -27.11
C GLN A 251 26.68 13.06 -26.79
N GLN A 252 27.47 12.06 -27.20
CA GLN A 252 27.20 10.66 -26.87
C GLN A 252 27.25 10.39 -25.36
N TYR A 253 28.20 11.00 -24.64
CA TYR A 253 28.29 10.93 -23.19
C TYR A 253 27.12 11.64 -22.49
N GLU A 254 26.73 12.82 -22.97
CA GLU A 254 25.54 13.55 -22.50
C GLU A 254 24.27 12.70 -22.65
N LEU A 255 24.07 12.03 -23.80
CA LEU A 255 22.96 11.09 -23.98
C LEU A 255 22.97 9.96 -22.95
N GLY A 256 24.13 9.38 -22.65
CA GLY A 256 24.26 8.39 -21.59
C GLY A 256 23.83 8.92 -20.21
N THR A 257 24.16 10.18 -19.92
CA THR A 257 23.74 10.87 -18.69
C THR A 257 22.22 11.08 -18.67
N TYR A 258 21.61 11.47 -19.79
CA TYR A 258 20.16 11.64 -19.89
C TYR A 258 19.40 10.33 -19.68
N VAL A 259 19.93 9.20 -20.14
CA VAL A 259 19.34 7.89 -19.83
C VAL A 259 19.36 7.59 -18.31
N ASN A 260 20.40 8.02 -17.58
CA ASN A 260 20.44 7.87 -16.13
C ASN A 260 19.44 8.79 -15.42
N ILE A 261 19.25 10.02 -15.90
CA ILE A 261 18.20 10.94 -15.42
C ILE A 261 16.82 10.32 -15.67
N MET A 262 16.57 9.79 -16.89
CA MET A 262 15.34 9.08 -17.23
C MET A 262 15.10 7.89 -16.31
N GLU A 263 16.14 7.13 -15.95
CA GLU A 263 16.04 6.00 -15.03
C GLU A 263 15.64 6.45 -13.63
N ALA A 264 16.38 7.40 -13.04
CA ALA A 264 16.10 7.94 -11.71
C ALA A 264 14.68 8.54 -11.63
N SER A 265 14.32 9.33 -12.64
CA SER A 265 13.00 9.93 -12.80
C SER A 265 11.90 8.88 -12.96
N THR A 266 12.13 7.82 -13.75
CA THR A 266 11.17 6.72 -13.89
C THR A 266 10.97 6.00 -12.56
N MET A 267 12.03 5.81 -11.76
CA MET A 267 11.91 5.22 -10.42
C MET A 267 11.11 6.11 -9.45
N LEU A 268 11.16 7.43 -9.60
CA LEU A 268 10.29 8.36 -8.85
C LEU A 268 8.81 8.24 -9.23
N LEU A 269 8.43 7.56 -10.31
CA LEU A 269 7.04 7.23 -10.62
C LEU A 269 6.59 5.95 -9.92
N VAL A 270 7.45 4.93 -9.89
CA VAL A 270 7.03 3.57 -9.52
C VAL A 270 7.46 3.10 -8.13
N ASN A 271 8.45 3.73 -7.50
CA ASN A 271 8.90 3.31 -6.18
C ASN A 271 7.76 3.32 -5.14
N PRO A 272 7.73 2.37 -4.21
CA PRO A 272 6.70 2.33 -3.18
C PRO A 272 6.82 3.49 -2.19
N ILE A 273 5.73 3.81 -1.49
CA ILE A 273 5.77 4.62 -0.27
C ILE A 273 5.89 3.67 0.91
N LEU A 274 7.05 3.64 1.56
CA LEU A 274 7.39 2.70 2.64
C LEU A 274 6.45 2.82 3.84
N GLY A 275 6.04 4.03 4.20
CA GLY A 275 5.08 4.26 5.29
C GLY A 275 3.76 3.50 5.12
N LEU A 276 3.34 3.31 3.86
CA LEU A 276 2.07 2.66 3.49
C LEU A 276 2.19 1.15 3.25
N GLN A 277 3.41 0.59 3.23
CA GLN A 277 3.59 -0.85 3.00
C GLN A 277 3.07 -1.69 4.17
N PRO A 278 2.53 -2.90 3.89
CA PRO A 278 2.29 -3.94 4.87
C PRO A 278 3.53 -4.17 5.74
N LYS A 279 3.30 -4.38 7.03
CA LYS A 279 4.39 -4.60 7.99
C LYS A 279 4.86 -6.06 8.01
N TYR A 280 3.99 -6.99 7.61
CA TYR A 280 4.28 -8.41 7.46
C TYR A 280 3.85 -8.86 6.07
N THR A 281 4.77 -9.39 5.27
CA THR A 281 4.53 -9.74 3.87
C THR A 281 4.40 -11.26 3.68
N GLU A 282 4.02 -11.66 2.46
CA GLU A 282 4.12 -13.07 2.06
C GLU A 282 5.54 -13.60 2.14
N GLU A 283 6.54 -12.78 1.81
CA GLU A 283 7.94 -13.18 1.90
C GLU A 283 8.33 -13.47 3.36
N ASP A 284 7.86 -12.66 4.32
CA ASP A 284 8.03 -12.96 5.75
C ASP A 284 7.35 -14.29 6.13
N PHE A 285 6.16 -14.56 5.58
CA PHE A 285 5.42 -15.81 5.78
C PHE A 285 6.12 -17.03 5.18
N GLU A 286 6.64 -16.92 3.96
CA GLU A 286 7.37 -17.99 3.29
C GLU A 286 8.65 -18.32 4.04
N LYS A 287 9.42 -17.29 4.46
CA LYS A 287 10.60 -17.47 5.32
C LYS A 287 10.24 -18.18 6.62
N LEU A 288 9.14 -17.80 7.27
CA LEU A 288 8.63 -18.50 8.45
C LEU A 288 8.37 -19.98 8.14
N CYS A 289 7.65 -20.29 7.06
CA CYS A 289 7.29 -21.67 6.72
C CYS A 289 8.52 -22.52 6.36
N SER A 290 9.50 -21.94 5.68
CA SER A 290 10.78 -22.61 5.36
C SER A 290 11.66 -22.84 6.60
N SER A 291 11.53 -22.01 7.63
CA SER A 291 12.30 -22.12 8.88
C SER A 291 11.63 -22.97 9.97
N GLU A 292 10.33 -23.28 9.83
CA GLU A 292 9.57 -23.97 10.86
C GLU A 292 9.83 -25.48 10.82
N GLU A 293 10.55 -25.98 11.82
CA GLU A 293 10.90 -27.40 11.97
C GLU A 293 9.76 -28.22 12.58
N HIS A 294 8.89 -27.60 13.38
CA HIS A 294 7.76 -28.31 13.98
C HIS A 294 6.66 -28.55 12.95
N ILE A 295 6.54 -29.81 12.49
CA ILE A 295 5.59 -30.26 11.47
C ILE A 295 4.16 -29.76 11.74
N ILE A 296 3.69 -29.79 12.99
CA ILE A 296 2.34 -29.35 13.36
C ILE A 296 2.17 -27.84 13.10
N ASN A 297 3.14 -27.03 13.50
CA ASN A 297 3.13 -25.58 13.27
C ASN A 297 3.19 -25.27 11.78
N HIS A 298 4.04 -25.98 11.04
CA HIS A 298 4.18 -25.83 9.59
C HIS A 298 2.85 -26.08 8.85
N TYR A 299 2.18 -27.20 9.15
CA TYR A 299 0.84 -27.48 8.58
C TYR A 299 -0.19 -26.44 8.97
N TYR A 300 -0.16 -25.97 10.21
CA TYR A 300 -1.05 -24.90 10.66
C TYR A 300 -0.81 -23.62 9.87
N PHE A 301 0.43 -23.16 9.72
CA PHE A 301 0.73 -21.94 8.98
C PHE A 301 0.21 -22.03 7.55
N ILE A 302 0.50 -23.12 6.84
CA ILE A 302 0.02 -23.33 5.46
C ILE A 302 -1.52 -23.30 5.41
N GLY A 303 -2.20 -23.97 6.34
CA GLY A 303 -3.67 -24.00 6.40
C GLY A 303 -4.32 -22.67 6.77
N HIS A 304 -3.60 -21.79 7.48
CA HIS A 304 -4.13 -20.53 8.03
C HIS A 304 -3.41 -19.28 7.53
N LYS A 305 -2.77 -19.34 6.35
CA LYS A 305 -1.99 -18.25 5.76
C LYS A 305 -2.67 -16.87 5.81
N ASN A 306 -3.93 -16.79 5.39
CA ASN A 306 -4.69 -15.53 5.34
C ASN A 306 -4.88 -14.92 6.75
N LEU A 307 -5.16 -15.76 7.74
CA LEU A 307 -5.29 -15.34 9.14
C LEU A 307 -3.94 -14.82 9.66
N ILE A 308 -2.87 -15.57 9.45
CA ILE A 308 -1.53 -15.22 9.92
C ILE A 308 -1.11 -13.87 9.36
N ILE A 309 -1.16 -13.69 8.05
CA ILE A 309 -0.71 -12.45 7.40
C ILE A 309 -1.57 -11.25 7.84
N SER A 310 -2.89 -11.38 7.81
CA SER A 310 -3.80 -10.28 8.15
C SER A 310 -3.63 -9.85 9.61
N MET A 311 -3.61 -10.81 10.53
CA MET A 311 -3.48 -10.54 11.96
C MET A 311 -2.06 -10.15 12.37
N ALA A 312 -1.03 -10.64 11.67
CA ALA A 312 0.34 -10.19 11.88
C ALA A 312 0.47 -8.70 11.52
N ASN A 313 -0.11 -8.26 10.40
CA ASN A 313 -0.16 -6.82 10.07
C ASN A 313 -0.94 -6.02 11.13
N LEU A 314 -2.11 -6.51 11.55
CA LEU A 314 -2.92 -5.86 12.58
C LEU A 314 -2.16 -5.72 13.91
N LEU A 315 -1.47 -6.77 14.35
CA LEU A 315 -0.79 -6.85 15.65
C LEU A 315 0.71 -6.50 15.59
N TYR A 316 1.20 -6.03 14.45
CA TYR A 316 2.60 -5.67 14.28
C TYR A 316 3.04 -4.64 15.33
N LYS A 317 4.10 -4.97 16.08
CA LYS A 317 4.65 -4.24 17.23
C LYS A 317 3.67 -4.00 18.40
N ILE A 318 2.54 -4.69 18.44
CA ILE A 318 1.59 -4.64 19.56
C ILE A 318 1.93 -5.74 20.56
N LYS A 319 2.35 -5.35 21.77
CA LYS A 319 2.65 -6.30 22.85
C LYS A 319 1.34 -6.73 23.52
N LEU A 320 1.10 -8.04 23.58
CA LEU A 320 -0.07 -8.64 24.21
C LEU A 320 0.37 -9.57 25.33
N ASP A 321 -0.19 -9.40 26.53
CA ASP A 321 -0.04 -10.42 27.57
C ASP A 321 -1.09 -11.54 27.44
N ASN A 322 -1.04 -12.54 28.34
CA ASN A 322 -1.95 -13.68 28.30
C ASN A 322 -3.44 -13.29 28.48
N LYS A 323 -3.74 -12.22 29.22
CA LYS A 323 -5.11 -11.73 29.39
C LYS A 323 -5.55 -10.99 28.13
N ASP A 324 -4.67 -10.20 27.51
CA ASP A 324 -4.93 -9.53 26.23
C ASP A 324 -5.29 -10.53 25.14
N LYS A 325 -4.49 -11.59 24.98
CA LYS A 325 -4.73 -12.67 24.00
C LYS A 325 -6.11 -13.31 24.20
N LYS A 326 -6.46 -13.66 25.45
CA LYS A 326 -7.77 -14.23 25.79
C LYS A 326 -8.93 -13.28 25.46
N LEU A 327 -8.78 -11.99 25.74
CA LEU A 327 -9.82 -10.99 25.47
C LEU A 327 -9.97 -10.74 23.97
N LEU A 328 -8.86 -10.59 23.25
CA LEU A 328 -8.85 -10.42 21.80
C LEU A 328 -9.50 -11.62 21.10
N THR A 329 -9.13 -12.86 21.47
CA THR A 329 -9.79 -14.07 20.95
C THR A 329 -11.30 -14.03 21.20
N LYS A 330 -11.74 -13.72 22.42
CA LYS A 330 -13.17 -13.64 22.77
C LYS A 330 -13.92 -12.56 21.98
N SER A 331 -13.26 -11.43 21.69
CA SER A 331 -13.81 -10.35 20.87
C SER A 331 -13.99 -10.82 19.43
N LEU A 332 -12.92 -11.31 18.81
CA LEU A 332 -12.89 -11.74 17.41
C LEU A 332 -13.82 -12.93 17.15
N LYS A 333 -13.93 -13.88 18.08
CA LYS A 333 -14.92 -14.98 18.02
C LYS A 333 -16.38 -14.51 17.88
N LYS A 334 -16.69 -13.27 18.27
CA LYS A 334 -18.04 -12.70 18.18
C LYS A 334 -18.23 -11.86 16.91
N ASN A 335 -17.16 -11.54 16.20
CA ASN A 335 -17.22 -10.83 14.93
C ASN A 335 -17.40 -11.83 13.78
N LYS A 336 -18.65 -11.94 13.29
CA LYS A 336 -18.99 -12.87 12.19
C LYS A 336 -18.34 -12.50 10.87
N GLU A 337 -18.18 -11.22 10.60
CA GLU A 337 -17.60 -10.73 9.34
C GLU A 337 -16.11 -11.05 9.28
N PHE A 338 -15.39 -10.83 10.39
CA PHE A 338 -14.00 -11.26 10.54
C PHE A 338 -13.86 -12.77 10.35
N LEU A 339 -14.65 -13.57 11.07
CA LEU A 339 -14.58 -15.03 10.96
C LEU A 339 -14.85 -15.50 9.52
N SER A 340 -15.87 -14.95 8.86
CA SER A 340 -16.18 -15.23 7.46
C SER A 340 -15.04 -14.83 6.53
N SER A 341 -14.39 -13.68 6.76
CA SER A 341 -13.25 -13.20 5.96
C SER A 341 -12.04 -14.12 6.06
N MET A 342 -11.86 -14.77 7.21
CA MET A 342 -10.78 -15.72 7.45
C MET A 342 -11.15 -17.16 7.06
N GLY A 343 -12.38 -17.41 6.61
CA GLY A 343 -12.86 -18.76 6.30
C GLY A 343 -12.99 -19.66 7.53
N MET A 344 -13.22 -19.07 8.71
CA MET A 344 -13.27 -19.78 9.99
C MET A 344 -14.64 -19.69 10.65
N SER A 345 -15.01 -20.72 11.39
CA SER A 345 -16.14 -20.69 12.31
C SER A 345 -15.71 -20.25 13.71
N LYS A 346 -16.70 -19.86 14.52
CA LYS A 346 -16.49 -19.49 15.94
C LYS A 346 -15.88 -20.62 16.78
N LYS A 347 -16.10 -21.87 16.39
CA LYS A 347 -15.59 -23.05 17.09
C LYS A 347 -14.13 -23.31 16.77
N GLU A 348 -13.72 -23.04 15.53
CA GLU A 348 -12.35 -23.25 15.05
C GLU A 348 -11.40 -22.18 15.56
N PHE A 349 -11.82 -20.90 15.57
CA PHE A 349 -10.94 -19.82 16.01
C PHE A 349 -10.76 -19.82 17.54
N ASP A 350 -9.55 -19.90 18.08
CA ASP A 350 -9.25 -19.92 19.52
C ASP A 350 -8.00 -19.10 19.92
N ILE A 351 -7.44 -19.38 21.10
CA ILE A 351 -6.27 -18.63 21.61
C ILE A 351 -4.96 -19.07 20.97
N ASN A 352 -4.87 -20.33 20.53
CA ASN A 352 -3.70 -20.87 19.85
C ASN A 352 -3.47 -20.12 18.55
N ASP A 353 -4.52 -19.71 17.84
CA ASP A 353 -4.38 -18.86 16.65
C ASP A 353 -3.61 -17.57 16.95
N ILE A 354 -3.96 -16.88 18.04
CA ILE A 354 -3.26 -15.66 18.47
C ILE A 354 -1.80 -15.97 18.84
N MET A 355 -1.54 -17.13 19.44
CA MET A 355 -0.17 -17.57 19.75
C MET A 355 0.63 -17.89 18.48
N MET A 356 0.01 -18.49 17.46
CA MET A 356 0.64 -18.75 16.16
C MET A 356 0.95 -17.45 15.43
N ILE A 357 0.06 -16.46 15.48
CA ILE A 357 0.30 -15.11 14.94
C ILE A 357 1.47 -14.43 15.67
N GLU A 358 1.53 -14.54 17.00
CA GLU A 358 2.66 -14.00 17.78
C GLU A 358 3.98 -14.70 17.44
N SER A 359 3.96 -16.02 17.22
CA SER A 359 5.14 -16.78 16.76
C SER A 359 5.63 -16.26 15.40
N ALA A 360 4.72 -16.08 14.45
CA ALA A 360 5.02 -15.51 13.13
C ALA A 360 5.66 -14.11 13.25
N LEU A 361 5.08 -13.24 14.07
CA LEU A 361 5.62 -11.90 14.33
C LEU A 361 7.01 -11.95 14.96
N ASN A 362 7.22 -12.82 15.95
CA ASN A 362 8.52 -12.99 16.59
C ASN A 362 9.59 -13.47 15.61
N HIS A 363 9.24 -14.36 14.68
CA HIS A 363 10.14 -14.77 13.60
C HIS A 363 10.54 -13.58 12.72
N SER A 364 9.56 -12.78 12.26
CA SER A 364 9.82 -11.59 11.42
C SER A 364 10.61 -10.50 12.16
N TYR A 365 10.42 -10.32 13.46
CA TYR A 365 11.23 -9.36 14.21
C TYR A 365 12.69 -9.78 14.30
N LYS A 366 12.96 -11.06 14.55
CA LYS A 366 14.33 -11.59 14.63
C LYS A 366 15.08 -11.41 13.31
N SER A 367 14.43 -11.69 12.18
CA SER A 367 15.04 -11.59 10.86
C SER A 367 15.33 -10.16 10.42
N ARG A 368 14.68 -9.15 11.02
CA ARG A 368 14.87 -7.72 10.70
C ARG A 368 15.83 -6.98 11.64
N THR A 369 16.39 -7.66 12.64
CA THR A 369 17.37 -7.09 13.59
C THR A 369 18.83 -7.20 13.14
N TYR A 370 19.09 -7.73 11.94
CA TYR A 370 20.42 -7.92 11.38
C TYR A 370 20.62 -7.12 10.10
#